data_AF-A0A4R6DH31-F1
#
_entry.id   AF-A0A4R6DH31-F1
#
_cell.length_a   1.000
_cell.length_b   1.000
_cell.length_c   1.000
_cell.angle_alpha   90.00
_cell.angle_beta   90.00
_cell.angle_gamma   90.00
#
_symmetry.space_group_name_H-M   'P 1'
#
loop_
_entity.id
_entity.type
_entity.pdbx_description
1 polymer ?
#
loop_
_entity_poly.entity_id
_entity_poly.type
_entity_poly.pdbx_seq_one_letter_code
_entity_poly.pdbx_strand_id
1 'polypeptide(L)'
;MVNLVLNGALRTQTSVADGIDAMRRRVTLKQDRVVVLILVAVAIVIALGLVTAWWIACQNKGMYPAMDMPSFSAGGTWKLYCKK
;
A
#
# COMPACT_ATOMS: atom_id res chain seq x y z
N MET A 1 18.32 25.90 47.71
CA MET A 1 18.11 26.44 46.35
C MET A 1 18.50 25.45 45.24
N VAL A 2 19.36 24.46 45.47
CA VAL A 2 19.83 23.49 44.45
C VAL A 2 18.73 22.55 43.92
N ASN A 3 17.75 22.16 44.77
CA ASN A 3 16.66 21.25 44.37
C ASN A 3 15.65 21.84 43.36
N LEU A 4 15.50 23.17 43.31
CA LEU A 4 14.54 23.81 42.39
C LEU A 4 15.09 23.82 40.95
N VAL A 5 16.40 24.04 40.80
CA VAL A 5 17.08 24.06 39.50
C VAL A 5 17.17 22.64 38.93
N LEU A 6 17.46 21.63 39.78
CA LEU A 6 17.50 20.23 39.36
C LEU A 6 16.13 19.73 38.87
N ASN A 7 15.06 20.04 39.60
CA ASN A 7 13.68 19.68 39.21
C ASN A 7 13.21 20.45 37.96
N GLY A 8 13.65 21.70 37.79
CA GLY A 8 13.39 22.49 36.59
C GLY A 8 14.05 21.88 35.35
N ALA A 9 15.33 21.50 35.45
CA ALA A 9 16.08 20.89 34.36
C ALA A 9 15.57 19.48 33.98
N LEU A 10 15.13 18.69 34.95
CA LEU A 10 14.50 17.39 34.71
C LEU A 10 13.19 17.52 33.93
N ARG A 11 12.36 18.52 34.28
CA ARG A 11 11.10 18.79 33.57
C ARG A 11 11.29 19.26 32.12
N THR A 12 12.28 20.12 31.87
CA THR A 12 12.58 20.57 30.51
C THR A 12 13.16 19.46 29.65
N GLN A 13 13.99 18.57 30.21
CA GLN A 13 14.49 17.41 29.46
C GLN A 13 13.37 16.44 29.08
N THR A 14 12.44 16.15 29.99
CA THR A 14 11.29 15.26 29.69
C THR A 14 10.35 15.88 28.65
N SER A 15 10.07 17.19 28.72
CA SER A 15 9.20 17.85 27.73
C SER A 15 9.80 17.90 26.33
N VAL A 16 11.13 18.01 26.23
CA VAL A 16 11.83 17.99 24.94
C VAL A 16 11.86 16.57 24.37
N ALA A 17 12.10 15.55 25.21
CA ALA A 17 12.05 14.15 24.81
C ALA A 17 10.66 13.75 24.28
N ASP A 18 9.59 14.08 25.03
CA ASP A 18 8.21 13.82 24.62
C ASP A 18 7.84 14.54 23.30
N GLY A 19 8.39 15.75 23.09
CA GLY A 19 8.21 16.51 21.85
C GLY A 19 8.90 15.85 20.65
N ILE A 20 10.10 15.29 20.84
CA ILE A 20 10.83 14.56 19.80
C ILE A 20 10.10 13.27 19.43
N ASP A 21 9.61 12.53 20.41
CA ASP A 21 8.84 11.29 20.17
C ASP A 21 7.50 11.56 19.48
N ALA A 22 6.81 12.64 19.86
CA ALA A 22 5.58 13.09 19.20
C ALA A 22 5.84 13.52 17.74
N MET A 23 6.93 14.26 17.48
CA MET A 23 7.32 14.61 16.11
C MET A 23 7.72 13.37 15.31
N ARG A 24 8.47 12.44 15.90
CA ARG A 24 8.86 11.18 15.27
C ARG A 24 7.64 10.36 14.85
N ARG A 25 6.64 10.21 15.73
CA ARG A 25 5.37 9.54 15.40
C ARG A 25 4.60 10.23 14.27
N ARG A 26 4.62 11.56 14.19
CA ARG A 26 3.97 12.30 13.09
C ARG A 26 4.69 12.13 11.76
N VAL A 27 6.02 12.02 11.77
CA VAL A 27 6.83 11.78 10.57
C VAL A 27 6.64 10.36 10.06
N THR A 28 6.65 9.35 10.95
CA THR A 28 6.41 7.95 10.54
C THR A 28 5.03 7.75 9.92
N LEU A 29 3.98 8.33 10.52
CA LEU A 29 2.61 8.25 9.96
C LEU A 29 2.47 8.86 8.56
N LYS A 30 3.24 9.92 8.24
CA LYS A 30 3.24 10.51 6.89
C LYS A 30 4.03 9.65 5.90
N GLN A 31 5.18 9.12 6.33
CA GLN A 31 6.03 8.29 5.50
C GLN A 31 5.34 6.98 5.12
N ASP A 32 4.64 6.34 6.05
CA ASP A 32 3.89 5.10 5.78
C ASP A 32 2.83 5.29 4.69
N ARG A 33 2.11 6.42 4.72
CA ARG A 33 1.10 6.73 3.68
C ARG A 33 1.72 6.91 2.31
N VAL A 34 2.86 7.60 2.22
CA VAL A 34 3.56 7.82 0.94
C VAL A 34 4.09 6.50 0.40
N VAL A 35 4.67 5.65 1.25
CA VAL A 35 5.15 4.31 0.87
C VAL A 35 3.99 3.46 0.35
N VAL A 36 2.85 3.46 1.04
CA VAL A 36 1.64 2.73 0.59
C VAL A 36 1.17 3.22 -0.77
N LEU A 37 1.12 4.54 -1.00
CA LEU A 37 0.72 5.10 -2.30
C LEU A 37 1.66 4.66 -3.44
N ILE A 38 2.98 4.67 -3.19
CA ILE A 38 3.97 4.21 -4.18
C ILE A 38 3.77 2.73 -4.47
N LEU A 39 3.59 1.90 -3.45
CA LEU A 39 3.36 0.46 -3.62
C LEU A 39 2.07 0.18 -4.42
N VAL A 40 0.99 0.93 -4.15
CA VAL A 40 -0.26 0.82 -4.93
C VAL A 40 -0.04 1.19 -6.39
N ALA A 41 0.69 2.28 -6.67
CA ALA A 41 1.01 2.68 -8.03
C ALA A 41 1.81 1.59 -8.77
N VAL A 42 2.84 1.02 -8.13
CA VAL A 42 3.62 -0.08 -8.71
C VAL A 42 2.73 -1.31 -8.99
N ALA A 43 1.85 -1.67 -8.05
CA ALA A 43 0.91 -2.78 -8.24
C ALA A 43 -0.01 -2.57 -9.45
N ILE A 44 -0.51 -1.34 -9.65
CA ILE A 44 -1.36 -0.99 -10.80
C ILE A 44 -0.57 -1.14 -12.11
N VAL A 45 0.67 -0.65 -12.18
CA VAL A 45 1.51 -0.77 -13.38
C VAL A 45 1.75 -2.24 -13.73
N ILE A 46 2.05 -3.08 -12.74
CA ILE A 46 2.25 -4.53 -12.95
C ILE A 46 0.95 -5.19 -13.43
N ALA A 47 -0.19 -4.88 -12.80
CA ALA A 47 -1.48 -5.44 -13.19
C ALA A 47 -1.85 -5.08 -14.64
N LEU A 48 -1.68 -3.81 -15.02
CA LEU A 48 -1.91 -3.36 -16.40
C LEU A 48 -0.97 -4.04 -17.39
N GLY A 49 0.31 -4.23 -17.02
CA GLY A 49 1.27 -4.97 -17.84
C GLY A 49 0.86 -6.42 -18.08
N LEU A 50 0.38 -7.12 -17.04
CA LEU A 50 -0.08 -8.50 -17.17
C LEU A 50 -1.35 -8.61 -18.01
N VAL A 51 -2.32 -7.70 -17.83
CA VAL A 51 -3.57 -7.69 -18.62
C VAL A 51 -3.28 -7.40 -20.09
N THR A 52 -2.42 -6.44 -20.39
CA THR A 52 -2.02 -6.11 -21.77
C THR A 52 -1.22 -7.24 -22.42
N ALA A 53 -0.29 -7.87 -21.70
CA ALA A 53 0.43 -9.06 -22.18
C ALA A 53 -0.51 -10.22 -22.49
N TRP A 54 -1.49 -10.49 -21.62
CA TRP A 54 -2.51 -11.51 -21.85
C TRP A 54 -3.37 -11.20 -23.07
N TRP A 55 -3.79 -9.93 -23.22
CA TRP A 55 -4.57 -9.48 -24.39
C TRP A 55 -3.81 -9.74 -25.70
N ILE A 56 -2.54 -9.31 -25.77
CA ILE A 56 -1.69 -9.50 -26.95
C ILE A 56 -1.51 -11.00 -27.24
N ALA A 57 -1.31 -11.82 -26.20
CA ALA A 57 -1.17 -13.26 -26.36
C ALA A 57 -2.43 -13.94 -26.94
N CYS A 58 -3.62 -13.47 -26.59
CA CYS A 58 -4.86 -13.96 -27.19
C CYS A 58 -5.01 -13.47 -28.64
N GLN A 59 -4.74 -12.20 -28.92
CA GLN A 59 -4.84 -11.61 -30.26
C GLN A 59 -3.88 -12.29 -31.26
N ASN A 60 -2.65 -12.59 -30.83
CA ASN A 60 -1.67 -13.32 -31.66
C ASN A 60 -2.16 -14.72 -32.07
N LYS A 61 -3.15 -15.28 -31.36
CA LYS A 61 -3.79 -16.55 -31.69
C LYS A 61 -5.11 -16.38 -32.45
N GLY A 62 -5.46 -15.16 -32.84
CA GLY A 62 -6.76 -14.82 -33.45
C GLY A 62 -7.94 -15.01 -32.50
N MET A 63 -7.71 -14.86 -31.20
CA MET A 63 -8.70 -15.04 -30.14
C MET A 63 -8.84 -13.76 -29.31
N TYR A 64 -9.96 -13.59 -28.62
CA TYR A 64 -10.21 -12.50 -27.69
C TYR A 64 -10.12 -12.98 -26.24
N PRO A 65 -9.60 -12.15 -25.31
CA PRO A 65 -9.61 -12.49 -23.90
C PRO A 65 -11.04 -12.51 -23.35
N ALA A 66 -11.38 -13.57 -22.63
CA ALA A 66 -12.66 -13.78 -21.99
C ALA A 66 -12.47 -14.10 -20.50
N MET A 67 -13.45 -13.68 -19.70
CA MET A 67 -13.49 -13.89 -18.26
C MET A 67 -14.89 -14.36 -17.86
N ASP A 68 -14.97 -15.57 -17.30
CA ASP A 68 -16.23 -16.13 -16.82
C ASP A 68 -16.33 -15.98 -15.30
N MET A 69 -17.43 -15.34 -14.88
CA MET A 69 -17.82 -15.21 -13.48
C MET A 69 -18.59 -16.45 -13.03
N PRO A 70 -18.22 -17.08 -11.90
CA PRO A 70 -19.02 -18.15 -11.33
C PRO A 70 -20.37 -17.61 -10.82
N SER A 71 -21.43 -18.41 -10.91
CA SER A 71 -22.74 -18.03 -10.36
C SER A 71 -22.67 -17.85 -8.84
N PHE A 72 -23.27 -16.78 -8.32
CA PHE A 72 -23.29 -16.49 -6.88
C PHE A 72 -23.93 -17.60 -6.03
N SER A 73 -24.82 -18.42 -6.60
CA SER A 73 -25.52 -19.50 -5.91
C SER A 73 -24.72 -20.79 -5.78
N ALA A 74 -23.80 -21.08 -6.72
CA ALA A 74 -23.04 -22.34 -6.73
C ALA A 74 -21.64 -22.19 -6.13
N GLY A 75 -21.15 -20.96 -5.96
CA GLY A 75 -19.72 -20.70 -5.73
C GLY A 75 -18.87 -21.17 -6.91
N GLY A 76 -17.60 -20.77 -6.96
CA GLY A 76 -16.70 -21.23 -8.01
C GLY A 76 -15.48 -20.35 -8.18
N THR A 77 -14.69 -20.68 -9.20
CA THR A 77 -13.48 -19.96 -9.56
C THR A 77 -13.71 -19.10 -10.78
N TRP A 78 -13.12 -17.91 -10.76
CA TRP A 78 -13.00 -17.08 -11.95
C TRP A 78 -12.10 -17.76 -12.97
N LYS A 79 -12.57 -17.85 -14.22
CA LYS A 79 -11.80 -18.43 -15.31
C LYS A 79 -11.41 -17.33 -16.29
N LEU A 80 -10.11 -17.20 -16.54
CA LEU A 80 -9.57 -16.34 -17.58
C LEU A 80 -8.99 -17.20 -18.69
N TYR A 81 -9.40 -16.96 -19.93
CA TYR A 81 -8.97 -17.75 -21.09
C TYR A 81 -9.06 -16.94 -22.39
N CYS A 82 -8.41 -17.42 -23.45
CA CYS A 82 -8.59 -16.87 -24.79
C CYS A 82 -9.74 -17.62 -25.48
N LYS A 83 -10.72 -16.89 -26.02
CA LYS A 83 -11.88 -17.40 -26.73
C LYS A 83 -11.80 -17.03 -28.21
N LYS A 84 -12.05 -18.00 -29.09
CA LYS A 84 -12.07 -17.79 -30.54
C LYS A 84 -13.41 -17.23 -31.01
#